data_AF-A0A7K2KXW8-F1
#
_entry.id   AF-A0A7K2KXW8-F1
#
_cell.length_a   1.000
_cell.length_b   1.000
_cell.length_c   1.000
_cell.angle_alpha   90.00
_cell.angle_beta   90.00
_cell.angle_gamma   90.00
#
_symmetry.space_group_name_H-M   'P 1'
#
loop_
_entity.id
_entity.type
_entity.pdbx_description
1 polymer ?
#
loop_
_entity_poly.entity_id
_entity_poly.type
_entity_poly.pdbx_seq_one_letter_code
_entity_poly.pdbx_strand_id
1 'polypeptide(L)'
;MSQQPLRPPAAPRAELAPFLTPSLMTVVTGARRRALRDGDRQIDTAHLLHALIESDPEVAAAFEGGRRARVLGYLVQRSIGYGLRWQRSVEESGAGRRLPAVRATEVRDG
;
A
#
# COMPACT_ATOMS: atom_id res chain seq x y z
N MET A 1 -30.35 26.19 -14.68
CA MET A 1 -29.84 25.03 -13.93
C MET A 1 -28.33 25.19 -13.83
N SER A 2 -27.84 25.73 -12.71
CA SER A 2 -26.41 25.98 -12.50
C SER A 2 -25.72 24.64 -12.20
N GLN A 3 -24.81 24.21 -13.08
CA GLN A 3 -23.98 23.03 -12.85
C GLN A 3 -22.92 23.41 -11.81
N GLN A 4 -23.06 22.86 -10.61
CA GLN A 4 -22.04 22.97 -9.58
C GLN A 4 -20.83 22.12 -10.01
N PRO A 5 -19.60 22.67 -10.05
CA PRO A 5 -18.44 21.88 -10.41
C PRO A 5 -18.24 20.80 -9.34
N LEU A 6 -18.30 19.53 -9.76
CA LEU A 6 -17.98 18.38 -8.95
C LEU A 6 -16.57 18.59 -8.36
N ARG A 7 -16.51 18.88 -7.06
CA ARG A 7 -15.26 18.85 -6.30
C ARG A 7 -14.67 17.45 -6.53
N PRO A 8 -13.45 17.31 -7.08
CA PRO A 8 -12.84 15.99 -7.17
C PRO A 8 -12.84 15.40 -5.76
N PRO A 9 -13.23 14.13 -5.58
CA PRO A 9 -13.23 13.52 -4.26
C PRO A 9 -11.85 13.75 -3.66
N ALA A 10 -11.80 14.27 -2.43
CA ALA A 10 -10.55 14.29 -1.68
C ALA A 10 -9.98 12.88 -1.79
N ALA A 11 -8.75 12.75 -2.29
CA ALA A 11 -8.15 11.44 -2.48
C ALA A 11 -8.30 10.71 -1.12
N PRO A 12 -9.01 9.57 -1.04
CA PRO A 12 -9.41 8.94 0.24
C PRO A 12 -8.25 8.78 1.24
N ARG A 13 -7.02 8.74 0.71
CA ARG A 13 -5.75 8.70 1.44
C ARG A 13 -5.45 9.93 2.31
N ALA A 14 -5.91 11.13 1.95
CA ALA A 14 -5.68 12.34 2.74
C ALA A 14 -6.52 12.34 4.04
N GLU A 15 -7.69 11.70 4.00
CA GLU A 15 -8.60 11.58 5.15
C GLU A 15 -8.08 10.60 6.20
N LEU A 16 -7.16 9.70 5.83
CA LEU A 16 -6.57 8.73 6.75
C LEU A 16 -5.49 9.33 7.65
N ALA A 17 -4.90 10.48 7.29
CA ALA A 17 -3.74 11.04 7.98
C ALA A 17 -3.94 11.22 9.50
N PRO A 18 -5.09 11.71 10.02
CA PRO A 18 -5.31 11.85 11.45
C PRO A 18 -5.36 10.51 12.22
N PHE A 19 -5.57 9.39 11.54
CA PHE A 19 -5.69 8.06 12.14
C PHE A 19 -4.38 7.25 12.06
N LEU A 20 -3.33 7.78 11.43
CA LEU A 20 -2.06 7.09 11.31
C LEU A 20 -1.22 7.30 12.57
N THR A 21 -0.55 6.24 13.01
CA THR A 21 0.52 6.37 14.01
C THR A 21 1.65 7.26 13.45
N PRO A 22 2.45 7.92 14.31
CA PRO A 22 3.56 8.76 13.85
C PRO A 22 4.56 8.02 12.94
N SER A 23 4.88 6.77 13.27
CA SER A 23 5.77 5.92 12.45
C SER A 23 5.15 5.66 11.08
N LEU A 24 3.86 5.32 11.02
CA LEU A 24 3.18 5.09 9.76
C LEU A 24 3.04 6.37 8.93
N MET A 25 2.81 7.53 9.57
CA MET A 25 2.79 8.83 8.90
C MET A 25 4.14 9.15 8.26
N THR A 26 5.25 8.82 8.92
CA THR A 26 6.61 8.99 8.38
C THR A 26 6.80 8.17 7.10
N VAL A 27 6.41 6.89 7.14
CA VAL A 27 6.47 5.98 5.98
C VAL A 27 5.60 6.49 4.83
N VAL A 28 4.34 6.85 5.09
CA VAL A 28 3.41 7.34 4.07
C VAL A 28 3.92 8.64 3.44
N THR A 29 4.49 9.55 4.24
CA THR A 29 5.06 10.80 3.73
C THR A 29 6.30 10.54 2.86
N GLY A 30 7.17 9.62 3.27
CA GLY A 30 8.32 9.17 2.48
C GLY A 30 7.91 8.54 1.15
N ALA A 31 6.93 7.64 1.19
CA ALA A 31 6.36 6.97 0.02
C ALA A 31 5.74 7.98 -0.96
N ARG A 32 5.04 9.00 -0.45
CA ARG A 32 4.47 10.09 -1.26
C ARG A 32 5.53 10.88 -2.00
N ARG A 33 6.60 11.28 -1.31
CA ARG A 33 7.73 11.99 -1.94
C ARG A 33 8.37 11.15 -3.04
N ARG A 34 8.50 9.84 -2.82
CA ARG A 34 9.06 8.93 -3.81
C ARG A 34 8.14 8.78 -5.03
N ALA A 35 6.85 8.51 -4.84
CA ALA A 35 5.90 8.41 -5.95
C ALA A 35 5.89 9.70 -6.81
N LEU A 36 5.97 10.87 -6.17
CA LEU A 36 6.08 12.14 -6.88
C LEU A 36 7.38 12.26 -7.70
N ARG A 37 8.52 11.80 -7.15
CA ARG A 37 9.81 11.80 -7.88
C ARG A 37 9.81 10.80 -9.03
N ASP A 38 9.16 9.66 -8.85
CA ASP A 38 9.13 8.57 -9.83
C ASP A 38 8.04 8.80 -10.91
N GLY A 39 7.23 9.87 -10.77
CA GLY A 39 6.20 10.27 -11.74
C GLY A 39 4.87 9.52 -11.58
N ASP A 40 4.71 8.78 -10.48
CA ASP A 40 3.56 7.94 -10.23
C ASP A 40 2.36 8.72 -9.68
N ARG A 41 1.18 8.46 -10.26
CA ARG A 41 -0.09 9.07 -9.81
C ARG A 41 -0.58 8.51 -8.48
N GLN A 42 -0.05 7.36 -8.04
CA GLN A 42 -0.48 6.67 -6.84
C GLN A 42 0.72 6.06 -6.10
N ILE A 43 0.70 6.17 -4.77
CA ILE A 43 1.51 5.34 -3.88
C ILE A 43 1.08 3.88 -4.05
N ASP A 44 2.06 2.99 -4.20
CA ASP A 44 1.90 1.53 -4.22
C ASP A 44 2.71 0.86 -3.10
N THR A 45 2.67 -0.47 -3.04
CA THR A 45 3.41 -1.24 -2.03
C THR A 45 4.93 -1.07 -2.14
N ALA A 46 5.49 -0.91 -3.33
CA ALA A 46 6.93 -0.71 -3.49
C ALA A 46 7.37 0.63 -2.90
N HIS A 47 6.58 1.69 -3.08
CA HIS A 47 6.81 2.98 -2.44
C HIS A 47 6.79 2.89 -0.91
N LEU A 48 5.81 2.17 -0.36
CA LEU A 48 5.64 2.00 1.10
C LEU A 48 6.80 1.20 1.70
N LEU A 49 7.15 0.06 1.10
CA LEU A 49 8.25 -0.78 1.57
C LEU A 49 9.60 -0.06 1.47
N HIS A 50 9.82 0.68 0.39
CA HIS A 50 11.04 1.46 0.25
C HIS A 50 11.13 2.55 1.33
N ALA A 51 10.03 3.27 1.59
CA ALA A 51 10.00 4.29 2.64
C ALA A 51 10.19 3.69 4.04
N LEU A 52 9.60 2.53 4.31
CA LEU A 52 9.74 1.82 5.59
C LEU A 52 11.19 1.42 5.87
N ILE A 53 11.86 0.80 4.90
CA ILE A 53 13.27 0.37 5.02
C ILE A 53 14.21 1.56 5.26
N GLU A 54 13.89 2.73 4.71
CA GLU A 54 14.68 3.94 4.87
C GLU A 54 14.42 4.68 6.18
N SER A 55 13.20 4.65 6.71
CA SER A 55 12.82 5.43 7.90
C SER A 55 12.95 4.68 9.22
N ASP A 56 12.92 3.35 9.20
CA ASP A 56 12.90 2.54 10.42
C ASP A 56 14.21 1.74 10.57
N PRO A 57 15.03 2.04 11.60
CA PRO A 57 16.32 1.37 11.80
C PRO A 57 16.19 -0.12 12.15
N GLU A 58 15.10 -0.54 12.81
CA GLU A 58 14.88 -1.95 13.13
C GLU A 58 14.55 -2.73 11.86
N VAL A 59 13.72 -2.14 10.98
CA VAL A 59 13.45 -2.73 9.65
C VAL A 59 14.72 -2.75 8.81
N ALA A 60 15.53 -1.70 8.84
CA ALA A 60 16.82 -1.68 8.13
C ALA A 60 17.78 -2.76 8.66
N ALA A 61 17.79 -3.02 9.97
CA ALA A 61 18.63 -4.02 10.62
C ALA A 61 18.20 -5.46 10.32
N ALA A 62 16.95 -5.69 9.90
CA ALA A 62 16.48 -7.00 9.45
C ALA A 62 17.18 -7.50 8.16
N PHE A 63 17.94 -6.64 7.48
CA PHE A 63 18.68 -7.00 6.27
C PHE A 63 20.18 -7.15 6.55
N GLU A 64 20.69 -8.35 6.34
CA GLU A 64 22.12 -8.64 6.52
C GLU A 64 22.95 -8.28 5.27
N GLY A 65 24.14 -7.71 5.49
CA GLY A 65 25.12 -7.41 4.45
C GLY A 65 24.56 -6.58 3.29
N GLY A 66 24.90 -6.93 2.05
CA GLY A 66 24.44 -6.22 0.85
C GLY A 66 22.95 -6.44 0.49
N ARG A 67 22.20 -7.22 1.27
CA ARG A 67 20.81 -7.58 0.95
C ARG A 67 19.89 -6.36 0.92
N ARG A 68 20.09 -5.39 1.83
CA ARG A 68 19.31 -4.14 1.86
C ARG A 68 19.39 -3.39 0.54
N ALA A 69 20.61 -3.15 0.05
CA ALA A 69 20.85 -2.45 -1.20
C ALA A 69 20.20 -3.18 -2.40
N ARG A 70 20.28 -4.51 -2.42
CA ARG A 70 19.64 -5.33 -3.46
C ARG A 70 18.10 -5.19 -3.44
N VAL A 71 17.48 -5.28 -2.26
CA VAL A 71 16.02 -5.12 -2.11
C VAL A 71 15.58 -3.72 -2.53
N LEU A 72 16.29 -2.67 -2.08
CA LEU A 72 16.00 -1.30 -2.49
C LEU A 72 16.10 -1.13 -4.02
N GLY A 73 17.10 -1.75 -4.65
CA GLY A 73 17.24 -1.79 -6.12
C GLY A 73 16.04 -2.43 -6.81
N TYR A 74 15.58 -3.60 -6.32
CA TYR A 74 14.38 -4.25 -6.87
C TYR A 74 13.10 -3.42 -6.69
N LEU A 75 12.93 -2.76 -5.54
CA LEU A 75 11.77 -1.92 -5.28
C LEU A 75 11.73 -0.72 -6.24
N VAL A 76 12.87 -0.08 -6.50
CA VAL A 76 12.97 1.04 -7.48
C VAL A 76 12.60 0.59 -8.89
N GLN A 77 13.08 -0.59 -9.34
CA GLN A 77 12.75 -1.13 -10.66
C GLN A 77 11.24 -1.38 -10.83
N ARG A 78 10.57 -1.83 -9.77
CA ARG A 78 9.14 -2.15 -9.81
C ARG A 78 8.27 -0.89 -9.86
N SER A 79 8.64 0.15 -9.12
CA SER A 79 7.96 1.44 -9.13
C SER A 79 8.00 2.11 -10.52
N ILE A 80 9.13 2.05 -11.23
CA ILE A 80 9.30 2.76 -12.51
C ILE A 80 8.73 2.00 -13.73
N GLY A 81 8.65 0.65 -13.71
CA GLY A 81 8.55 -0.13 -14.96
C GLY A 81 7.43 -1.18 -15.08
N TYR A 82 6.89 -1.73 -14.00
CA TYR A 82 5.95 -2.86 -14.08
C TYR A 82 4.50 -2.52 -13.71
N GLY A 83 4.24 -1.33 -13.17
CA GLY A 83 2.90 -0.89 -12.77
C GLY A 83 1.90 -0.86 -13.93
N LEU A 84 2.27 -0.34 -15.10
CA LEU A 84 1.32 -0.10 -16.20
C LEU A 84 0.73 -1.38 -16.83
N ARG A 85 1.44 -2.52 -16.78
CA ARG A 85 0.91 -3.81 -17.25
C ARG A 85 0.09 -4.56 -16.19
N TRP A 86 0.36 -4.33 -14.90
CA TRP A 86 -0.38 -4.97 -13.81
C TRP A 86 -1.59 -4.14 -13.34
N GLN A 87 -1.66 -2.82 -13.62
CA GLN A 87 -2.86 -2.01 -13.33
C GLN A 87 -4.13 -2.47 -14.07
N ARG A 88 -4.03 -3.35 -15.09
CA ARG A 88 -5.20 -3.93 -15.78
C ARG A 88 -5.76 -5.19 -15.13
N SER A 89 -5.07 -5.76 -14.14
CA SER A 89 -5.68 -6.75 -13.24
C SER A 89 -6.08 -6.01 -11.98
N VAL A 90 -7.31 -5.51 -11.95
CA VAL A 90 -7.93 -5.13 -10.68
C VAL A 90 -7.89 -6.39 -9.82
N GLU A 91 -7.15 -6.37 -8.71
CA GLU A 91 -7.39 -7.33 -7.66
C GLU A 91 -8.80 -7.03 -7.14
N GLU A 92 -9.77 -7.81 -7.59
CA GLU A 92 -11.11 -7.88 -7.01
C GLU A 92 -10.93 -8.23 -5.53
N SER A 93 -10.72 -7.21 -4.70
CA SER A 93 -10.80 -7.34 -3.25
C SER A 93 -12.21 -7.84 -3.00
N GLY A 94 -12.35 -9.07 -2.50
CA GLY A 94 -13.58 -9.85 -2.47
C GLY A 94 -14.70 -9.28 -1.59
N ALA A 95 -15.05 -8.00 -1.75
CA ALA A 95 -16.15 -7.30 -1.10
C ALA A 95 -17.52 -7.91 -1.47
N GLY A 96 -17.58 -8.76 -2.50
CA GLY A 96 -18.77 -9.54 -2.87
C GLY A 96 -18.77 -11.01 -2.43
N ARG A 97 -17.67 -11.58 -1.94
CA ARG A 97 -17.63 -13.00 -1.57
C ARG A 97 -18.15 -13.17 -0.15
N ARG A 98 -19.47 -13.30 0.00
CA ARG A 98 -20.05 -13.91 1.21
C ARG A 98 -19.55 -15.35 1.31
N LEU A 99 -18.61 -15.58 2.23
CA LEU A 99 -18.21 -16.93 2.61
C LEU A 99 -19.43 -17.61 3.26
N PRO A 100 -19.76 -18.87 2.89
CA PRO A 100 -20.85 -19.59 3.53
C PRO A 100 -20.55 -19.72 5.02
N ALA A 101 -21.51 -19.37 5.86
CA ALA A 101 -21.41 -19.57 7.30
C ALA A 101 -21.12 -21.04 7.58
N VAL A 102 -19.99 -21.31 8.23
CA VAL A 102 -19.67 -22.64 8.74
C VAL A 102 -20.77 -23.01 9.72
N ARG A 103 -21.61 -24.00 9.37
CA ARG A 103 -22.50 -24.61 10.36
C ARG A 103 -21.59 -25.31 11.36
N ALA A 104 -21.63 -24.85 12.61
CA ALA A 104 -21.10 -25.62 13.72
C ALA A 104 -21.79 -26.98 13.68
N THR A 105 -21.03 -28.04 13.41
CA THR A 105 -21.50 -29.39 13.60
C THR A 105 -21.60 -29.59 15.11
N GLU A 106 -22.82 -29.60 15.64
CA GLU A 106 -23.10 -30.11 16.97
C GLU A 106 -22.50 -31.52 17.07
N VAL A 107 -21.53 -31.65 17.97
CA VAL A 107 -21.03 -32.94 18.43
C VAL A 107 -22.15 -33.58 19.23
N ARG A 108 -22.72 -34.66 18.72
CA ARG A 108 -23.67 -35.49 19.45
C ARG A 108 -22.87 -36.39 20.39
N ASP A 109 -23.05 -36.17 21.70
CA ASP A 109 -22.58 -37.04 22.77
C ASP A 109 -23.02 -38.49 22.52
N GLY A 110 -22.10 -39.41 22.81
CA GLY A 110 -22.34 -40.85 22.92
C GLY A 110 -21.62 -41.37 24.15
#